data_AF-A0A0P7XDY8-F1
#
_entry.id   AF-A0A0P7XDY8-F1
#
_cell.length_a   1.000
_cell.length_b   1.000
_cell.length_c   1.000
_cell.angle_alpha   90.00
_cell.angle_beta   90.00
_cell.angle_gamma   90.00
#
_symmetry.space_group_name_H-M   'P 1'
#
loop_
_entity.id
_entity.type
_entity.pdbx_description
1 polymer ?
#
loop_
_entity_poly.entity_id
_entity_poly.type
_entity_poly.pdbx_seq_one_letter_code
_entity_poly.pdbx_strand_id
1 'polypeptide(L)'
;MADAKTQRIKGSLIVAGVGAEDGFQDLIQTLGGIPTRMILVEPSETRGGRFAQTLANLDGIVVVDAVPADERGAVEIVEYNLPGLRAWAEPTAALTALFPGLKPRGRLATRKMPLAEAVSQLGELPPPLHLHIDLPGAESTILAALETGDLLRRLDRVSVRCGADTMFKDSWTSAAVQDWLLQRHFQLTETQDDDPDWPVLHFSADKTGRELDALKSEFTRLQAAHDAVDKERDDARKGRDTAAKERDEARATAEKYAAKVAELEAALAATREEATTTGERFEARIEELEAVRDSLTKERDDARKGHDAAAKERDEARATAEKYAAKVAEREAALAATREEASATGQRFEARIKELEAVRDSLTTERDAARKDRDTATKERDEIAKARDQAMAASDKAKDESSLAIAARDKAQADLGLAMRMQGLLQSDLDDLRDRFAQSEAVRREQEDLLRKLTPRLQEAAQQLRQLQMAEPPEPELLTPKPTRAKPRTTARKRTTRKKSADAK
;
A
#
# COMPACT_ATOMS: atom_id res chain seq x y z
N MET A 1 -38.61 75.86 -113.68
CA MET A 1 -37.87 76.39 -112.51
C MET A 1 -38.76 76.81 -111.32
N ALA A 2 -40.07 77.05 -111.46
CA ALA A 2 -40.93 77.28 -110.29
C ALA A 2 -41.23 75.98 -109.51
N ASP A 3 -41.60 74.90 -110.20
CA ASP A 3 -42.14 73.68 -109.57
C ASP A 3 -41.15 72.95 -108.66
N ALA A 4 -39.87 72.86 -109.08
CA ALA A 4 -38.83 72.15 -108.33
C ALA A 4 -38.59 72.72 -106.92
N LYS A 5 -38.88 74.01 -106.69
CA LYS A 5 -38.80 74.64 -105.36
C LYS A 5 -39.91 74.18 -104.39
N THR A 6 -40.88 73.39 -104.85
CA THR A 6 -42.06 72.97 -104.07
C THR A 6 -42.11 71.46 -103.80
N GLN A 7 -41.47 70.63 -104.63
CA GLN A 7 -41.48 69.17 -104.45
C GLN A 7 -40.61 68.76 -103.25
N ARG A 8 -41.25 68.16 -102.24
CA ARG A 8 -40.55 67.55 -101.10
C ARG A 8 -40.24 66.08 -101.35
N ILE A 9 -39.04 65.67 -100.97
CA ILE A 9 -38.57 64.26 -101.04
C ILE A 9 -38.24 63.74 -99.64
N LYS A 10 -38.43 62.44 -99.41
CA LYS A 10 -38.00 61.80 -98.16
C LYS A 10 -36.48 61.81 -98.08
N GLY A 11 -35.95 62.24 -96.94
CA GLY A 11 -34.52 62.20 -96.64
C GLY A 11 -34.05 63.44 -95.87
N SER A 12 -32.74 63.55 -95.77
CA SER A 12 -32.03 64.61 -95.05
C SER A 12 -30.87 65.14 -95.90
N LEU A 13 -30.65 66.46 -95.93
CA LEU A 13 -29.46 67.07 -96.54
C LEU A 13 -28.72 67.95 -95.54
N ILE A 14 -27.41 67.74 -95.44
CA ILE A 14 -26.46 68.63 -94.77
C ILE A 14 -25.71 69.40 -95.85
N VAL A 15 -25.70 70.73 -95.75
CA VAL A 15 -24.93 71.60 -96.66
C VAL A 15 -23.91 72.38 -95.83
N ALA A 16 -22.64 72.15 -96.12
CA ALA A 16 -21.49 72.79 -95.49
C ALA A 16 -20.85 73.74 -96.50
N GLY A 17 -21.24 75.02 -96.45
CA GLY A 17 -21.05 75.94 -97.56
C GLY A 17 -22.15 75.78 -98.62
N VAL A 18 -22.90 76.86 -98.88
CA VAL A 18 -24.03 76.93 -99.82
C VAL A 18 -23.58 77.36 -101.23
N GLY A 19 -22.28 77.58 -101.44
CA GLY A 19 -21.72 77.85 -102.76
C GLY A 19 -22.26 79.12 -103.41
N ALA A 20 -22.79 78.97 -104.63
CA ALA A 20 -23.59 79.94 -105.38
C ALA A 20 -25.03 79.41 -105.58
N GLU A 21 -26.01 80.31 -105.73
CA GLU A 21 -27.44 79.94 -105.81
C GLU A 21 -27.73 78.92 -106.93
N ASP A 22 -27.10 79.07 -108.10
CA ASP A 22 -27.31 78.22 -109.27
C ASP A 22 -26.88 76.77 -108.98
N GLY A 23 -25.65 76.57 -108.49
CA GLY A 23 -25.16 75.23 -108.09
C GLY A 23 -25.97 74.60 -106.95
N PHE A 24 -26.57 75.40 -106.06
CA PHE A 24 -27.54 74.90 -105.09
C PHE A 24 -28.87 74.48 -105.74
N GLN A 25 -29.35 75.18 -106.78
CA GLN A 25 -30.52 74.72 -107.54
C GLN A 25 -30.22 73.38 -108.23
N ASP A 26 -29.03 73.25 -108.84
CA ASP A 26 -28.60 72.03 -109.53
C ASP A 26 -28.47 70.85 -108.55
N LEU A 27 -27.92 71.06 -107.34
CA LEU A 27 -27.94 70.07 -106.26
C LEU A 27 -29.36 69.60 -105.93
N ILE A 28 -30.30 70.53 -105.71
CA ILE A 28 -31.70 70.19 -105.39
C ILE A 28 -32.41 69.50 -106.57
N GLN A 29 -32.07 69.84 -107.81
CA GLN A 29 -32.57 69.18 -109.01
C GLN A 29 -32.05 67.74 -109.13
N THR A 30 -30.76 67.52 -108.89
CA THR A 30 -30.10 66.19 -108.88
C THR A 30 -30.60 65.29 -107.74
N LEU A 31 -31.08 65.88 -106.63
CA LEU A 31 -31.80 65.14 -105.60
C LEU A 31 -33.27 64.83 -105.95
N GLY A 32 -33.85 65.50 -106.94
CA GLY A 32 -35.26 65.37 -107.33
C GLY A 32 -36.24 66.17 -106.45
N GLY A 33 -35.75 67.17 -105.71
CA GLY A 33 -36.55 68.04 -104.84
C GLY A 33 -35.88 68.34 -103.50
N ILE A 34 -36.59 69.10 -102.66
CA ILE A 34 -36.13 69.56 -101.35
C ILE A 34 -36.35 68.46 -100.29
N PRO A 35 -35.33 67.97 -99.58
CA PRO A 35 -35.52 66.95 -98.54
C PRO A 35 -36.44 67.35 -97.37
N THR A 36 -37.00 66.35 -96.69
CA THR A 36 -37.84 66.52 -95.50
C THR A 36 -37.11 67.17 -94.31
N ARG A 37 -35.79 66.99 -94.20
CA ARG A 37 -34.92 67.74 -93.28
C ARG A 37 -33.76 68.35 -94.06
N MET A 38 -33.41 69.59 -93.78
CA MET A 38 -32.26 70.25 -94.39
C MET A 38 -31.55 71.14 -93.37
N ILE A 39 -30.22 71.11 -93.35
CA ILE A 39 -29.41 72.07 -92.61
C ILE A 39 -28.44 72.77 -93.54
N LEU A 40 -28.44 74.09 -93.50
CA LEU A 40 -27.54 74.96 -94.24
C LEU A 40 -26.59 75.62 -93.24
N VAL A 41 -25.31 75.24 -93.24
CA VAL A 41 -24.27 75.84 -92.39
C VAL A 41 -23.45 76.82 -93.24
N GLU A 42 -23.78 78.10 -93.11
CA GLU A 42 -23.25 79.18 -93.93
C GLU A 42 -23.38 80.52 -93.17
N PRO A 43 -22.33 81.36 -93.11
CA PRO A 43 -22.40 82.66 -92.44
C PRO A 43 -23.37 83.61 -93.13
N SER A 44 -24.28 84.24 -92.38
CA SER A 44 -25.44 84.97 -92.92
C SER A 44 -25.10 86.14 -93.83
N GLU A 45 -23.93 86.77 -93.65
CA GLU A 45 -23.50 87.92 -94.45
C GLU A 45 -23.02 87.57 -95.86
N THR A 46 -22.63 86.32 -96.17
CA THR A 46 -22.16 85.94 -97.52
C THR A 46 -23.31 85.94 -98.54
N ARG A 47 -23.00 85.87 -99.85
CA ARG A 47 -24.04 85.66 -100.88
C ARG A 47 -24.83 84.37 -100.65
N GLY A 48 -24.17 83.29 -100.24
CA GLY A 48 -24.79 82.01 -99.90
C GLY A 48 -25.67 82.12 -98.65
N GLY A 49 -25.19 82.84 -97.62
CA GLY A 49 -25.91 83.00 -96.36
C GLY A 49 -27.20 83.78 -96.52
N ARG A 50 -27.18 84.88 -97.26
CA ARG A 50 -28.38 85.67 -97.59
C ARG A 50 -29.41 84.84 -98.35
N PHE A 51 -28.96 84.00 -99.29
CA PHE A 51 -29.84 83.07 -100.00
C PHE A 51 -30.41 82.00 -99.04
N ALA A 52 -29.57 81.37 -98.21
CA ALA A 52 -30.00 80.39 -97.21
C ALA A 52 -31.06 80.96 -96.24
N GLN A 53 -30.91 82.20 -95.79
CA GLN A 53 -31.91 82.88 -94.94
C GLN A 53 -33.28 83.07 -95.63
N THR A 54 -33.37 83.06 -96.96
CA THR A 54 -34.69 83.02 -97.64
C THR A 54 -35.39 81.66 -97.46
N LEU A 55 -34.61 80.58 -97.39
CA LEU A 55 -35.08 79.20 -97.22
C LEU A 55 -35.42 78.86 -95.76
N ALA A 56 -34.94 79.65 -94.78
CA ALA A 56 -35.20 79.45 -93.35
C ALA A 56 -36.70 79.50 -92.95
N ASN A 57 -37.56 80.07 -93.82
CA ASN A 57 -39.01 80.13 -93.61
C ASN A 57 -39.75 78.86 -94.07
N LEU A 58 -39.03 77.87 -94.64
CA LEU A 58 -39.61 76.61 -95.13
C LEU A 58 -39.49 75.52 -94.06
N ASP A 59 -40.58 74.77 -93.83
CA ASP A 59 -40.61 73.71 -92.82
C ASP A 59 -39.47 72.68 -92.99
N GLY A 60 -38.94 72.18 -91.87
CA GLY A 60 -37.82 71.24 -91.84
C GLY A 60 -36.47 71.76 -92.32
N ILE A 61 -36.34 73.05 -92.69
CA ILE A 61 -35.05 73.68 -93.02
C ILE A 61 -34.53 74.46 -91.80
N VAL A 62 -33.28 74.21 -91.41
CA VAL A 62 -32.55 74.94 -90.37
C VAL A 62 -31.36 75.65 -91.01
N VAL A 63 -31.19 76.94 -90.73
CA VAL A 63 -30.05 77.72 -91.21
C VAL A 63 -29.18 78.10 -90.02
N VAL A 64 -27.94 77.62 -90.02
CA VAL A 64 -26.97 77.88 -88.96
C VAL A 64 -25.97 78.91 -89.45
N ASP A 65 -26.09 80.13 -88.91
CA ASP A 65 -25.11 81.20 -89.10
C ASP A 65 -23.81 80.83 -88.37
N ALA A 66 -22.94 80.12 -89.08
CA ALA A 66 -21.63 79.63 -88.65
C ALA A 66 -20.84 79.11 -89.86
N VAL A 67 -19.56 78.85 -89.61
CA VAL A 67 -18.64 78.13 -90.50
C VAL A 67 -18.55 76.68 -90.03
N PRO A 68 -18.77 75.67 -90.89
CA PRO A 68 -18.63 74.27 -90.50
C PRO A 68 -17.15 73.93 -90.27
N ALA A 69 -16.84 73.34 -89.12
CA ALA A 69 -15.48 73.01 -88.70
C ALA A 69 -15.43 71.74 -87.83
N ASP A 70 -14.28 71.50 -87.22
CA ASP A 70 -13.98 70.51 -86.19
C ASP A 70 -14.22 71.06 -84.77
N GLU A 71 -13.79 72.29 -84.50
CA GLU A 71 -13.87 72.95 -83.19
C GLU A 71 -14.86 74.13 -83.15
N ARG A 72 -15.13 74.64 -81.94
CA ARG A 72 -15.79 75.94 -81.71
C ARG A 72 -14.72 77.04 -81.68
N GLY A 73 -15.00 78.19 -82.29
CA GLY A 73 -14.09 79.34 -82.23
C GLY A 73 -14.61 80.56 -82.99
N ALA A 74 -13.82 81.63 -83.04
CA ALA A 74 -14.01 82.74 -83.97
C ALA A 74 -13.09 82.54 -85.19
N VAL A 75 -13.49 83.05 -86.36
CA VAL A 75 -12.73 82.95 -87.61
C VAL A 75 -13.02 84.14 -88.53
N GLU A 76 -12.01 84.63 -89.24
CA GLU A 76 -12.22 85.48 -90.42
C GLU A 76 -12.26 84.60 -91.67
N ILE A 77 -13.33 84.72 -92.46
CA ILE A 77 -13.33 84.28 -93.86
C ILE A 77 -12.83 85.44 -94.72
N VAL A 78 -11.94 85.14 -95.67
CA VAL A 78 -11.56 86.05 -96.74
C VAL A 78 -12.47 85.82 -97.93
N GLU A 79 -13.18 86.87 -98.36
CA GLU A 79 -13.86 86.90 -99.66
C GLU A 79 -12.87 87.41 -100.71
N TYR A 80 -12.76 86.73 -101.85
CA TYR A 80 -11.87 87.12 -102.94
C TYR A 80 -12.59 87.91 -104.04
N ASN A 81 -11.83 88.44 -105.00
CA ASN A 81 -12.38 89.08 -106.19
C ASN A 81 -12.95 88.08 -107.23
N LEU A 82 -12.62 86.79 -107.14
CA LEU A 82 -13.27 85.73 -107.92
C LEU A 82 -14.67 85.44 -107.33
N PRO A 83 -15.77 85.48 -108.11
CA PRO A 83 -17.11 85.26 -107.59
C PRO A 83 -17.29 83.89 -106.91
N GLY A 84 -17.92 83.87 -105.74
CA GLY A 84 -18.20 82.65 -104.96
C GLY A 84 -17.03 82.17 -104.09
N LEU A 85 -15.78 82.37 -104.53
CA LEU A 85 -14.59 81.92 -103.82
C LEU A 85 -14.41 82.64 -102.47
N ARG A 86 -14.59 81.88 -101.39
CA ARG A 86 -14.41 82.29 -100.00
C ARG A 86 -13.73 81.16 -99.22
N ALA A 87 -12.77 81.50 -98.38
CA ALA A 87 -12.06 80.55 -97.53
C ALA A 87 -11.56 81.23 -96.25
N TRP A 88 -11.41 80.48 -95.17
CA TRP A 88 -10.65 80.94 -93.99
C TRP A 88 -9.15 80.61 -94.09
N ALA A 89 -8.80 79.64 -94.94
CA ALA A 89 -7.44 79.19 -95.15
C ALA A 89 -6.65 80.13 -96.08
N GLU A 90 -5.33 80.12 -95.94
CA GLU A 90 -4.41 80.91 -96.77
C GLU A 90 -4.33 80.30 -98.19
N PRO A 91 -4.37 81.11 -99.27
CA PRO A 91 -4.29 80.60 -100.64
C PRO A 91 -2.87 80.13 -100.95
N THR A 92 -2.72 79.02 -101.69
CA THR A 92 -1.39 78.49 -102.04
C THR A 92 -0.81 79.10 -103.31
N ALA A 93 0.42 78.73 -103.62
CA ALA A 93 1.05 79.03 -104.90
C ALA A 93 0.29 78.46 -106.10
N ALA A 94 -0.40 77.31 -105.96
CA ALA A 94 -1.18 76.71 -107.06
C ALA A 94 -2.38 77.61 -107.42
N LEU A 95 -3.20 77.98 -106.42
CA LEU A 95 -4.34 78.87 -106.62
C LEU A 95 -3.93 80.26 -107.12
N THR A 96 -2.77 80.76 -106.68
CA THR A 96 -2.20 82.04 -107.12
C THR A 96 -1.64 81.96 -108.55
N ALA A 97 -1.15 80.80 -108.98
CA ALA A 97 -0.69 80.57 -110.36
C ALA A 97 -1.87 80.45 -111.34
N LEU A 98 -2.95 79.79 -110.93
CA LEU A 98 -4.21 79.69 -111.68
C LEU A 98 -4.90 81.06 -111.81
N PHE A 99 -4.95 81.83 -110.72
CA PHE A 99 -5.53 83.18 -110.70
C PHE A 99 -4.49 84.24 -110.28
N PRO A 100 -3.58 84.68 -111.17
CA PRO A 100 -2.57 85.70 -110.86
C PRO A 100 -3.15 87.09 -110.55
N GLY A 101 -4.44 87.29 -110.81
CA GLY A 101 -5.21 88.47 -110.41
C GLY A 101 -5.93 88.35 -109.06
N LEU A 102 -5.80 87.23 -108.34
CA LEU A 102 -6.53 86.93 -107.10
C LEU A 102 -6.14 87.91 -105.98
N LYS A 103 -7.14 88.57 -105.39
CA LYS A 103 -6.96 89.57 -104.32
C LYS A 103 -8.10 89.47 -103.31
N PRO A 104 -7.84 89.67 -102.01
CA PRO A 104 -8.90 89.79 -101.02
C PRO A 104 -9.75 91.01 -101.33
N ARG A 105 -11.07 90.81 -101.39
CA ARG A 105 -12.10 91.82 -101.61
C ARG A 105 -12.73 92.29 -100.30
N GLY A 106 -12.84 91.38 -99.33
CA GLY A 106 -13.39 91.65 -98.00
C GLY A 106 -12.96 90.59 -97.00
N ARG A 107 -13.29 90.83 -95.73
CA ARG A 107 -13.19 89.83 -94.66
C ARG A 107 -14.48 89.82 -93.85
N LEU A 108 -14.90 88.64 -93.42
CA LEU A 108 -16.09 88.41 -92.63
C LEU A 108 -15.71 87.70 -91.33
N ALA A 109 -15.88 88.39 -90.20
CA ALA A 109 -15.71 87.81 -88.88
C ALA A 109 -16.97 87.00 -88.50
N THR A 110 -16.80 85.73 -88.19
CA THR A 110 -17.90 84.80 -87.86
C THR A 110 -17.38 83.71 -86.90
N ARG A 111 -18.20 82.69 -86.61
CA ARG A 111 -17.87 81.59 -85.69
C ARG A 111 -17.67 80.26 -86.41
N LYS A 112 -16.68 79.48 -85.99
CA LYS A 112 -16.61 78.04 -86.26
C LYS A 112 -17.68 77.30 -85.46
N MET A 113 -18.31 76.28 -86.05
CA MET A 113 -19.17 75.33 -85.35
C MET A 113 -18.86 73.89 -85.81
N PRO A 114 -18.67 72.94 -84.88
CA PRO A 114 -18.60 71.52 -85.20
C PRO A 114 -19.83 71.06 -85.98
N LEU A 115 -19.66 70.44 -87.15
CA LEU A 115 -20.80 70.10 -88.02
C LEU A 115 -21.78 69.10 -87.35
N ALA A 116 -21.27 68.24 -86.47
CA ALA A 116 -22.10 67.37 -85.63
C ALA A 116 -22.97 68.13 -84.61
N GLU A 117 -22.50 69.26 -84.08
CA GLU A 117 -23.31 70.15 -83.23
C GLU A 117 -24.41 70.82 -84.04
N ALA A 118 -24.06 71.39 -85.20
CA ALA A 118 -25.02 72.02 -86.11
C ALA A 118 -26.17 71.04 -86.43
N VAL A 119 -25.80 69.81 -86.81
CA VAL A 119 -26.74 68.72 -87.10
C VAL A 119 -27.62 68.33 -85.92
N SER A 120 -27.13 68.36 -84.68
CA SER A 120 -27.95 68.03 -83.51
C SER A 120 -29.17 68.95 -83.33
N GLN A 121 -29.15 70.16 -83.93
CA GLN A 121 -30.27 71.11 -83.91
C GLN A 121 -31.46 70.69 -84.81
N LEU A 122 -31.26 69.78 -85.78
CA LEU A 122 -32.35 69.18 -86.57
C LEU A 122 -33.06 68.03 -85.84
N GLY A 123 -32.46 67.45 -84.79
CA GLY A 123 -32.95 66.24 -84.14
C GLY A 123 -32.80 64.99 -85.03
N GLU A 124 -33.91 64.33 -85.34
CA GLU A 124 -33.90 63.11 -86.16
C GLU A 124 -33.70 63.42 -87.65
N LEU A 125 -32.68 62.78 -88.24
CA LEU A 125 -32.37 62.82 -89.67
C LEU A 125 -32.92 61.55 -90.35
N PRO A 126 -34.10 61.59 -91.01
CA PRO A 126 -34.61 60.45 -91.76
C PRO A 126 -33.72 60.13 -92.97
N PRO A 127 -33.46 58.84 -93.28
CA PRO A 127 -32.69 58.43 -94.45
C PRO A 127 -33.51 58.57 -95.75
N PRO A 128 -32.85 58.74 -96.91
CA PRO A 128 -31.39 58.81 -97.07
C PRO A 128 -30.80 60.14 -96.55
N LEU A 129 -29.59 60.08 -95.99
CA LEU A 129 -28.85 61.24 -95.50
C LEU A 129 -27.74 61.60 -96.47
N HIS A 130 -27.81 62.80 -97.03
CA HIS A 130 -26.85 63.34 -97.98
C HIS A 130 -26.02 64.46 -97.35
N LEU A 131 -24.75 64.57 -97.74
CA LEU A 131 -23.86 65.69 -97.44
C LEU A 131 -23.43 66.38 -98.74
N HIS A 132 -23.50 67.70 -98.77
CA HIS A 132 -22.85 68.54 -99.77
C HIS A 132 -21.82 69.47 -99.10
N ILE A 133 -20.65 69.61 -99.71
CA ILE A 133 -19.60 70.55 -99.32
C ILE A 133 -19.26 71.41 -100.55
N ASP A 134 -19.55 72.71 -100.47
CA ASP A 134 -18.98 73.75 -101.36
C ASP A 134 -18.41 74.87 -100.49
N LEU A 135 -17.28 74.53 -99.85
CA LEU A 135 -16.49 75.45 -99.03
C LEU A 135 -14.99 75.17 -99.26
N PRO A 136 -14.39 75.76 -100.31
CA PRO A 136 -12.99 75.58 -100.66
C PRO A 136 -12.00 75.73 -99.50
N GLY A 137 -11.15 74.73 -99.31
CA GLY A 137 -10.14 74.70 -98.24
C GLY A 137 -10.64 74.25 -96.86
N ALA A 138 -11.91 73.86 -96.73
CA ALA A 138 -12.52 73.35 -95.50
C ALA A 138 -12.79 71.84 -95.52
N GLU A 139 -12.63 71.20 -96.68
CA GLU A 139 -13.16 69.87 -96.99
C GLU A 139 -12.55 68.79 -96.07
N SER A 140 -11.24 68.89 -95.83
CA SER A 140 -10.47 68.03 -94.93
C SER A 140 -10.98 68.10 -93.48
N THR A 141 -11.13 69.32 -92.96
CA THR A 141 -11.63 69.59 -91.60
C THR A 141 -13.06 69.10 -91.42
N ILE A 142 -13.94 69.38 -92.39
CA ILE A 142 -15.36 68.99 -92.33
C ILE A 142 -15.50 67.47 -92.33
N LEU A 143 -14.78 66.76 -93.20
CA LEU A 143 -14.83 65.30 -93.28
C LEU A 143 -14.26 64.63 -92.02
N ALA A 144 -13.13 65.12 -91.49
CA ALA A 144 -12.55 64.61 -90.23
C ALA A 144 -13.47 64.85 -89.01
N ALA A 145 -14.14 66.00 -88.95
CA ALA A 145 -15.13 66.30 -87.91
C ALA A 145 -16.33 65.35 -87.96
N LEU A 146 -16.79 65.01 -89.17
CA LEU A 146 -17.90 64.07 -89.38
C LEU A 146 -17.53 62.61 -89.05
N GLU A 147 -16.28 62.20 -89.29
CA GLU A 147 -15.76 60.90 -88.82
C GLU A 147 -15.72 60.86 -87.28
N THR A 148 -15.16 61.89 -86.66
CA THR A 148 -15.03 62.00 -85.19
C THR A 148 -16.40 61.98 -84.49
N GLY A 149 -17.44 62.53 -85.13
CA GLY A 149 -18.82 62.50 -84.62
C GLY A 149 -19.66 61.27 -85.03
N ASP A 150 -19.07 60.23 -85.63
CA ASP A 150 -19.71 59.03 -86.22
C ASP A 150 -20.77 59.32 -87.33
N LEU A 151 -21.07 60.60 -87.58
CA LEU A 151 -22.07 61.03 -88.54
C LEU A 151 -21.69 60.66 -89.99
N LEU A 152 -20.39 60.57 -90.31
CA LEU A 152 -19.91 60.09 -91.61
C LEU A 152 -20.43 58.67 -91.93
N ARG A 153 -20.51 57.77 -90.94
CA ARG A 153 -21.01 56.41 -91.14
C ARG A 153 -22.51 56.35 -91.46
N ARG A 154 -23.26 57.39 -91.08
CA ARG A 154 -24.70 57.55 -91.32
C ARG A 154 -25.02 58.19 -92.68
N LEU A 155 -24.03 58.74 -93.39
CA LEU A 155 -24.25 59.32 -94.72
C LEU A 155 -24.47 58.20 -95.75
N ASP A 156 -25.53 58.34 -96.55
CA ASP A 156 -25.83 57.53 -97.74
C ASP A 156 -25.12 58.05 -98.99
N ARG A 157 -24.96 59.39 -99.10
CA ARG A 157 -24.24 60.06 -100.20
C ARG A 157 -23.42 61.24 -99.69
N VAL A 158 -22.32 61.50 -100.39
CA VAL A 158 -21.48 62.69 -100.19
C VAL A 158 -21.26 63.35 -101.55
N SER A 159 -21.18 64.67 -101.58
CA SER A 159 -20.80 65.43 -102.77
C SER A 159 -19.87 66.56 -102.34
N VAL A 160 -18.62 66.51 -102.77
CA VAL A 160 -17.57 67.48 -102.37
C VAL A 160 -17.11 68.22 -103.62
N ARG A 161 -17.21 69.55 -103.62
CA ARG A 161 -16.41 70.38 -104.53
C ARG A 161 -15.07 70.67 -103.85
N CYS A 162 -13.98 70.36 -104.54
CA CYS A 162 -12.63 70.47 -104.00
C CYS A 162 -11.63 70.75 -105.14
N GLY A 163 -10.52 71.40 -104.82
CA GLY A 163 -9.49 71.70 -105.82
C GLY A 163 -8.82 70.45 -106.39
N ALA A 164 -8.49 70.46 -107.68
CA ALA A 164 -7.64 69.42 -108.28
C ALA A 164 -6.25 69.38 -107.62
N ASP A 165 -5.66 70.56 -107.42
CA ASP A 165 -4.47 70.79 -106.59
C ASP A 165 -4.84 71.27 -105.17
N THR A 166 -3.85 71.31 -104.27
CA THR A 166 -3.98 71.92 -102.93
C THR A 166 -4.09 73.44 -103.07
N MET A 167 -5.30 73.93 -103.38
CA MET A 167 -5.58 75.34 -103.64
C MET A 167 -5.48 76.22 -102.38
N PHE A 168 -5.77 75.65 -101.21
CA PHE A 168 -5.68 76.31 -99.92
C PHE A 168 -4.76 75.53 -98.97
N LYS A 169 -4.11 76.26 -98.06
CA LYS A 169 -3.26 75.69 -97.02
C LYS A 169 -4.05 74.68 -96.19
N ASP A 170 -3.44 73.52 -95.97
CA ASP A 170 -4.00 72.37 -95.24
C ASP A 170 -5.29 71.76 -95.88
N SER A 171 -5.62 72.14 -97.13
CA SER A 171 -6.68 71.50 -97.92
C SER A 171 -6.22 70.16 -98.51
N TRP A 172 -7.19 69.31 -98.85
CA TRP A 172 -6.94 68.13 -99.66
C TRP A 172 -7.09 68.45 -101.15
N THR A 173 -6.45 67.64 -102.00
CA THR A 173 -6.76 67.54 -103.43
C THR A 173 -7.99 66.66 -103.64
N SER A 174 -8.62 66.74 -104.81
CA SER A 174 -9.69 65.83 -105.23
C SER A 174 -9.29 64.36 -105.07
N ALA A 175 -8.07 63.99 -105.47
CA ALA A 175 -7.52 62.65 -105.27
C ALA A 175 -7.41 62.24 -103.79
N ALA A 176 -6.96 63.14 -102.91
CA ALA A 176 -6.86 62.86 -101.48
C ALA A 176 -8.23 62.76 -100.79
N VAL A 177 -9.22 63.57 -101.20
CA VAL A 177 -10.63 63.43 -100.78
C VAL A 177 -11.18 62.06 -101.19
N GLN A 178 -10.92 61.65 -102.44
CA GLN A 178 -11.33 60.36 -102.97
C GLN A 178 -10.71 59.19 -102.20
N ASP A 179 -9.39 59.14 -102.04
CA ASP A 179 -8.71 58.07 -101.31
C ASP A 179 -9.19 57.97 -99.86
N TRP A 180 -9.37 59.10 -99.18
CA TRP A 180 -9.85 59.15 -97.80
C TRP A 180 -11.28 58.61 -97.64
N LEU A 181 -12.17 58.89 -98.62
CA LEU A 181 -13.54 58.38 -98.65
C LEU A 181 -13.62 56.91 -99.07
N LEU A 182 -12.80 56.47 -100.03
CA LEU A 182 -12.70 55.05 -100.43
C LEU A 182 -12.29 54.16 -99.24
N GLN A 183 -11.32 54.62 -98.43
CA GLN A 183 -10.92 53.95 -97.18
C GLN A 183 -12.04 53.83 -96.13
N ARG A 184 -13.16 54.54 -96.30
CA ARG A 184 -14.29 54.62 -95.34
C ARG A 184 -15.58 54.02 -95.89
N HIS A 185 -15.45 53.10 -96.85
CA HIS A 185 -16.56 52.45 -97.53
C HIS A 185 -17.54 53.48 -98.12
N PHE A 186 -16.99 54.42 -98.89
CA PHE A 186 -17.72 55.11 -99.94
C PHE A 186 -17.18 54.63 -101.29
N GLN A 187 -18.01 54.68 -102.33
CA GLN A 187 -17.62 54.43 -103.70
C GLN A 187 -17.90 55.70 -104.50
N LEU A 188 -16.90 56.18 -105.26
CA LEU A 188 -17.08 57.28 -106.21
C LEU A 188 -18.06 56.81 -107.29
N THR A 189 -19.16 57.53 -107.46
CA THR A 189 -20.20 57.21 -108.46
C THR A 189 -20.09 58.06 -109.71
N GLU A 190 -19.64 59.31 -109.56
CA GLU A 190 -19.61 60.32 -110.62
C GLU A 190 -18.63 61.44 -110.25
N THR A 191 -17.97 62.02 -111.27
CA THR A 191 -17.16 63.23 -111.14
C THR A 191 -17.67 64.23 -112.16
N GLN A 192 -18.14 65.38 -111.70
CA GLN A 192 -18.51 66.51 -112.56
C GLN A 192 -17.27 67.38 -112.79
N ASP A 193 -16.83 67.48 -114.03
CA ASP A 193 -15.54 68.07 -114.45
C ASP A 193 -15.72 69.30 -115.36
N ASP A 194 -16.87 69.99 -115.25
CA ASP A 194 -17.18 71.21 -116.01
C ASP A 194 -16.23 72.39 -115.66
N ASP A 195 -15.60 72.31 -114.49
CA ASP A 195 -14.55 73.18 -113.97
C ASP A 195 -13.42 72.28 -113.46
N PRO A 196 -12.42 71.94 -114.31
CA PRO A 196 -11.42 70.91 -113.99
C PRO A 196 -10.43 71.32 -112.91
N ASP A 197 -10.40 72.60 -112.54
CA ASP A 197 -9.66 73.09 -111.37
C ASP A 197 -10.43 72.85 -110.05
N TRP A 198 -11.76 72.69 -110.13
CA TRP A 198 -12.69 72.51 -109.00
C TRP A 198 -13.77 71.42 -109.25
N PRO A 199 -13.37 70.16 -109.57
CA PRO A 199 -14.32 69.09 -109.82
C PRO A 199 -15.24 68.83 -108.62
N VAL A 200 -16.48 68.42 -108.92
CA VAL A 200 -17.42 67.93 -107.90
C VAL A 200 -17.40 66.40 -107.89
N LEU A 201 -16.95 65.84 -106.78
CA LEU A 201 -16.87 64.39 -106.58
C LEU A 201 -18.14 63.89 -105.87
N HIS A 202 -18.88 62.99 -106.51
CA HIS A 202 -20.08 62.37 -105.96
C HIS A 202 -19.79 60.94 -105.52
N PHE A 203 -20.16 60.63 -104.27
CA PHE A 203 -19.94 59.33 -103.65
C PHE A 203 -21.25 58.74 -103.10
N SER A 204 -21.35 57.42 -103.13
CA SER A 204 -22.38 56.66 -102.41
C SER A 204 -21.75 55.79 -101.32
N ALA A 205 -22.50 55.49 -100.26
CA ALA A 205 -22.05 54.63 -99.18
C ALA A 205 -22.08 53.15 -99.60
N ASP A 206 -20.93 52.47 -99.48
CA ASP A 206 -20.85 51.01 -99.62
C ASP A 206 -21.33 50.35 -98.33
N LYS A 207 -22.64 50.18 -98.23
CA LYS A 207 -23.29 49.55 -97.07
C LYS A 207 -22.81 48.12 -96.87
N THR A 208 -22.63 47.37 -97.95
CA THR A 208 -22.09 46.00 -97.95
C THR A 208 -20.69 45.97 -97.33
N GLY A 209 -19.82 46.93 -97.70
CA GLY A 209 -18.48 47.08 -97.12
C GLY A 209 -18.52 47.39 -95.62
N ARG A 210 -19.38 48.33 -95.18
CA ARG A 210 -19.55 48.69 -93.76
C ARG A 210 -20.09 47.51 -92.94
N GLU A 211 -21.10 46.81 -93.45
CA GLU A 211 -21.70 45.63 -92.82
C GLU A 211 -20.70 44.47 -92.73
N LEU A 212 -19.89 44.24 -93.77
CA LEU A 212 -18.86 43.22 -93.78
C LEU A 212 -17.77 43.47 -92.72
N ASP A 213 -17.30 44.71 -92.56
CA ASP A 213 -16.25 45.02 -91.59
C ASP A 213 -16.77 45.11 -90.15
N ALA A 214 -18.04 45.50 -89.96
CA ALA A 214 -18.74 45.31 -88.70
C ALA A 214 -18.84 43.82 -88.34
N LEU A 215 -19.24 42.96 -89.29
CA LEU A 215 -19.40 41.52 -89.07
C LEU A 215 -18.06 40.80 -88.83
N LYS A 216 -16.96 41.22 -89.49
CA LYS A 216 -15.59 40.76 -89.15
C LYS A 216 -15.20 41.13 -87.71
N SER A 217 -15.55 42.34 -87.28
CA SER A 217 -15.27 42.84 -85.93
C SER A 217 -16.07 42.09 -84.86
N GLU A 218 -17.33 41.74 -85.16
CA GLU A 218 -18.14 40.86 -84.31
C GLU A 218 -17.62 39.42 -84.29
N PHE A 219 -17.28 38.84 -85.45
CA PHE A 219 -16.74 37.49 -85.56
C PHE A 219 -15.46 37.31 -84.73
N THR A 220 -14.50 38.22 -84.87
CA THR A 220 -13.23 38.18 -84.10
C THR A 220 -13.46 38.34 -82.60
N ARG A 221 -14.40 39.20 -82.18
CA ARG A 221 -14.83 39.31 -80.77
C ARG A 221 -15.48 38.01 -80.27
N LEU A 222 -16.37 37.40 -81.05
CA LEU A 222 -17.05 36.14 -80.69
C LEU A 222 -16.06 34.97 -80.61
N GLN A 223 -15.08 34.91 -81.51
CA GLN A 223 -14.01 33.91 -81.48
C GLN A 223 -13.17 34.05 -80.19
N ALA A 224 -12.71 35.26 -79.85
CA ALA A 224 -11.98 35.50 -78.61
C ALA A 224 -12.79 35.18 -77.34
N ALA A 225 -14.10 35.38 -77.37
CA ALA A 225 -14.99 34.99 -76.28
C ALA A 225 -15.16 33.46 -76.19
N HIS A 226 -15.24 32.75 -77.31
CA HIS A 226 -15.28 31.29 -77.36
C HIS A 226 -14.00 30.67 -76.79
N ASP A 227 -12.83 31.15 -77.22
CA ASP A 227 -11.53 30.66 -76.74
C ASP A 227 -11.35 30.85 -75.23
N ALA A 228 -11.91 31.94 -74.67
CA ALA A 228 -11.93 32.18 -73.23
C ALA A 228 -12.82 31.18 -72.46
N VAL A 229 -14.01 30.88 -72.98
CA VAL A 229 -14.95 29.91 -72.37
C VAL A 229 -14.41 28.48 -72.47
N ASP A 230 -13.75 28.11 -73.57
CA ASP A 230 -13.09 26.82 -73.73
C ASP A 230 -11.98 26.63 -72.68
N LYS A 231 -11.19 27.68 -72.42
CA LYS A 231 -10.17 27.67 -71.37
C LYS A 231 -10.78 27.54 -69.97
N GLU A 232 -11.82 28.32 -69.66
CA GLU A 232 -12.51 28.26 -68.37
C GLU A 232 -13.11 26.86 -68.11
N ARG A 233 -13.74 26.25 -69.12
CA ARG A 233 -14.24 24.87 -69.06
C ARG A 233 -13.12 23.88 -68.72
N ASP A 234 -11.96 24.00 -69.37
CA ASP A 234 -10.86 23.06 -69.21
C ASP A 234 -10.16 23.23 -67.85
N ASP A 235 -10.06 24.44 -67.32
CA ASP A 235 -9.57 24.69 -65.95
C ASP A 235 -10.60 24.24 -64.88
N ALA A 236 -11.91 24.47 -65.11
CA ALA A 236 -12.98 23.97 -64.25
C ALA A 236 -13.09 22.43 -64.27
N ARG A 237 -12.67 21.77 -65.36
CA ARG A 237 -12.53 20.31 -65.44
C ARG A 237 -11.38 19.81 -64.56
N LYS A 238 -10.18 20.42 -64.66
CA LYS A 238 -9.03 20.08 -63.81
C LYS A 238 -9.36 20.23 -62.33
N GLY A 239 -10.05 21.31 -61.95
CA GLY A 239 -10.52 21.51 -60.57
C GLY A 239 -11.46 20.41 -60.09
N ARG A 240 -12.40 19.95 -60.94
CA ARG A 240 -13.29 18.83 -60.65
C ARG A 240 -12.54 17.50 -60.49
N ASP A 241 -11.57 17.23 -61.35
CA ASP A 241 -10.75 16.01 -61.32
C ASP A 241 -9.83 15.96 -60.09
N THR A 242 -9.38 17.11 -59.57
CA THR A 242 -8.66 17.21 -58.28
C THR A 242 -9.59 16.99 -57.09
N ALA A 243 -10.72 17.71 -57.02
CA ALA A 243 -11.69 17.59 -55.92
C ALA A 243 -12.29 16.18 -55.81
N ALA A 244 -12.40 15.44 -56.93
CA ALA A 244 -12.80 14.04 -56.93
C ALA A 244 -11.77 13.14 -56.19
N LYS A 245 -10.47 13.35 -56.40
CA LYS A 245 -9.40 12.61 -55.70
C LYS A 245 -9.37 12.93 -54.21
N GLU A 246 -9.42 14.21 -53.86
CA GLU A 246 -9.46 14.67 -52.47
C GLU A 246 -10.65 14.07 -51.70
N ARG A 247 -11.84 14.03 -52.33
CA ARG A 247 -13.03 13.36 -51.78
C ARG A 247 -12.82 11.86 -51.58
N ASP A 248 -12.18 11.18 -52.53
CA ASP A 248 -12.00 9.72 -52.47
C ASP A 248 -10.90 9.33 -51.46
N GLU A 249 -9.88 10.17 -51.26
CA GLU A 249 -8.90 10.06 -50.17
C GLU A 249 -9.53 10.37 -48.79
N ALA A 250 -10.37 11.40 -48.69
CA ALA A 250 -11.13 11.72 -47.49
C ALA A 250 -12.10 10.59 -47.11
N ARG A 251 -12.71 9.94 -48.12
CA ARG A 251 -13.53 8.74 -47.91
C ARG A 251 -12.70 7.56 -47.41
N ALA A 252 -11.57 7.25 -48.05
CA ALA A 252 -10.71 6.14 -47.66
C ALA A 252 -10.06 6.32 -46.27
N THR A 253 -9.90 7.56 -45.81
CA THR A 253 -9.49 7.86 -44.42
C THR A 253 -10.67 7.76 -43.45
N ALA A 254 -11.85 8.25 -43.79
CA ALA A 254 -13.06 8.07 -42.97
C ALA A 254 -13.42 6.59 -42.75
N GLU A 255 -13.32 5.75 -43.78
CA GLU A 255 -13.57 4.30 -43.68
C GLU A 255 -12.56 3.61 -42.73
N LYS A 256 -11.27 4.04 -42.73
CA LYS A 256 -10.26 3.56 -41.78
C LYS A 256 -10.56 4.00 -40.34
N TYR A 257 -11.00 5.24 -40.12
CA TYR A 257 -11.36 5.71 -38.78
C TYR A 257 -12.62 5.01 -38.26
N ALA A 258 -13.63 4.77 -39.10
CA ALA A 258 -14.82 4.01 -38.72
C ALA A 258 -14.49 2.58 -38.27
N ALA A 259 -13.61 1.88 -39.00
CA ALA A 259 -13.12 0.55 -38.60
C ALA A 259 -12.41 0.58 -37.24
N LYS A 260 -11.56 1.60 -36.99
CA LYS A 260 -10.85 1.76 -35.72
C LYS A 260 -11.76 2.17 -34.54
N VAL A 261 -12.85 2.90 -34.80
CA VAL A 261 -13.87 3.15 -33.76
C VAL A 261 -14.54 1.85 -33.35
N ALA A 262 -14.97 1.02 -34.32
CA ALA A 262 -15.58 -0.28 -34.02
C ALA A 262 -14.62 -1.25 -33.29
N GLU A 263 -13.32 -1.23 -33.64
CA GLU A 263 -12.26 -1.97 -32.92
C GLU A 263 -12.17 -1.52 -31.45
N LEU A 264 -12.14 -0.21 -31.18
CA LEU A 264 -12.04 0.35 -29.84
C LEU A 264 -13.33 0.14 -29.02
N GLU A 265 -14.51 0.20 -29.65
CA GLU A 265 -15.79 -0.10 -29.00
C GLU A 265 -15.88 -1.57 -28.59
N ALA A 266 -15.45 -2.50 -29.45
CA ALA A 266 -15.39 -3.93 -29.13
C ALA A 266 -14.38 -4.22 -28.00
N ALA A 267 -13.19 -3.63 -28.05
CA ALA A 267 -12.20 -3.76 -26.96
C ALA A 267 -12.72 -3.21 -25.63
N LEU A 268 -13.38 -2.04 -25.66
CA LEU A 268 -13.94 -1.41 -24.46
C LEU A 268 -15.16 -2.15 -23.90
N ALA A 269 -15.90 -2.88 -24.74
CA ALA A 269 -16.92 -3.82 -24.29
C ALA A 269 -16.27 -5.03 -23.56
N ALA A 270 -15.25 -5.65 -24.15
CA ALA A 270 -14.55 -6.79 -23.54
C ALA A 270 -13.89 -6.40 -22.19
N THR A 271 -13.21 -5.26 -22.10
CA THR A 271 -12.63 -4.78 -20.83
C THR A 271 -13.69 -4.49 -19.76
N ARG A 272 -14.92 -4.12 -20.15
CA ARG A 272 -16.04 -3.99 -19.19
C ARG A 272 -16.53 -5.34 -18.68
N GLU A 273 -16.57 -6.36 -19.53
CA GLU A 273 -16.95 -7.73 -19.15
C GLU A 273 -15.89 -8.39 -18.24
N GLU A 274 -14.61 -8.15 -18.51
CA GLU A 274 -13.51 -8.50 -17.60
C GLU A 274 -13.61 -7.75 -16.26
N ALA A 275 -13.98 -6.47 -16.27
CA ALA A 275 -14.17 -5.68 -15.05
C ALA A 275 -15.37 -6.15 -14.21
N THR A 276 -16.50 -6.54 -14.83
CA THR A 276 -17.65 -7.10 -14.09
C THR A 276 -17.32 -8.49 -13.53
N THR A 277 -16.73 -9.38 -14.34
CA THR A 277 -16.40 -10.75 -13.87
C THR A 277 -15.26 -10.79 -12.85
N THR A 278 -14.35 -9.81 -12.85
CA THR A 278 -13.39 -9.64 -11.74
C THR A 278 -14.05 -9.02 -10.51
N GLY A 279 -14.98 -8.09 -10.66
CA GLY A 279 -15.84 -7.58 -9.58
C GLY A 279 -16.59 -8.70 -8.86
N GLU A 280 -17.32 -9.53 -9.59
CA GLU A 280 -18.05 -10.70 -9.07
C GLU A 280 -17.14 -11.67 -8.30
N ARG A 281 -15.91 -11.89 -8.79
CA ARG A 281 -14.89 -12.71 -8.08
C ARG A 281 -14.40 -12.06 -6.79
N PHE A 282 -14.29 -10.73 -6.73
CA PHE A 282 -13.95 -10.03 -5.49
C PHE A 282 -15.10 -10.08 -4.50
N GLU A 283 -16.35 -9.90 -4.94
CA GLU A 283 -17.55 -10.01 -4.10
C GLU A 283 -17.64 -11.41 -3.45
N ALA A 284 -17.57 -12.48 -4.26
CA ALA A 284 -17.58 -13.86 -3.76
C ALA A 284 -16.39 -14.18 -2.84
N ARG A 285 -15.21 -13.56 -3.07
CA ARG A 285 -14.04 -13.73 -2.20
C ARG A 285 -14.19 -12.96 -0.89
N ILE A 286 -14.94 -11.86 -0.86
CA ILE A 286 -15.31 -11.15 0.38
C ILE A 286 -16.26 -12.04 1.19
N GLU A 287 -17.32 -12.59 0.59
CA GLU A 287 -18.24 -13.52 1.27
C GLU A 287 -17.50 -14.74 1.87
N GLU A 288 -16.58 -15.35 1.11
CA GLU A 288 -15.73 -16.45 1.59
C GLU A 288 -14.88 -16.03 2.81
N LEU A 289 -14.25 -14.85 2.76
CA LEU A 289 -13.43 -14.32 3.84
C LEU A 289 -14.25 -13.93 5.08
N GLU A 290 -15.50 -13.46 4.91
CA GLU A 290 -16.42 -13.23 6.02
C GLU A 290 -16.85 -14.55 6.68
N ALA A 291 -17.17 -15.58 5.90
CA ALA A 291 -17.50 -16.91 6.42
C ALA A 291 -16.31 -17.53 7.19
N VAL A 292 -15.09 -17.39 6.67
CA VAL A 292 -13.85 -17.82 7.35
C VAL A 292 -13.60 -17.01 8.63
N ARG A 293 -13.78 -15.68 8.60
CA ARG A 293 -13.69 -14.82 9.79
C ARG A 293 -14.66 -15.27 10.88
N ASP A 294 -15.91 -15.56 10.52
CA ASP A 294 -16.95 -15.94 11.47
C ASP A 294 -16.72 -17.35 12.03
N SER A 295 -16.15 -18.26 11.24
CA SER A 295 -15.68 -19.57 11.70
C SER A 295 -14.52 -19.43 12.69
N LEU A 296 -13.47 -18.69 12.34
CA LEU A 296 -12.33 -18.41 13.22
C LEU A 296 -12.74 -17.66 14.51
N THR A 297 -13.78 -16.83 14.44
CA THR A 297 -14.35 -16.14 15.60
C THR A 297 -15.01 -17.13 16.56
N LYS A 298 -15.76 -18.10 16.05
CA LYS A 298 -16.33 -19.21 16.85
C LYS A 298 -15.24 -20.09 17.44
N GLU A 299 -14.28 -20.53 16.63
CA GLU A 299 -13.15 -21.36 17.09
C GLU A 299 -12.35 -20.65 18.18
N ARG A 300 -12.06 -19.35 18.02
CA ARG A 300 -11.41 -18.52 19.05
C ARG A 300 -12.23 -18.49 20.34
N ASP A 301 -13.54 -18.30 20.25
CA ASP A 301 -14.39 -18.15 21.43
C ASP A 301 -14.66 -19.50 22.13
N ASP A 302 -14.68 -20.61 21.41
CA ASP A 302 -14.75 -21.96 21.98
C ASP A 302 -13.38 -22.41 22.54
N ALA A 303 -12.27 -22.09 21.87
CA ALA A 303 -10.92 -22.26 22.41
C ALA A 303 -10.70 -21.39 23.65
N ARG A 304 -11.29 -20.20 23.72
CA ARG A 304 -11.30 -19.35 24.91
C ARG A 304 -12.12 -19.96 26.05
N LYS A 305 -13.33 -20.47 25.79
CA LYS A 305 -14.10 -21.23 26.80
C LYS A 305 -13.30 -22.44 27.31
N GLY A 306 -12.64 -23.17 26.41
CA GLY A 306 -11.75 -24.29 26.75
C GLY A 306 -10.56 -23.86 27.59
N HIS A 307 -9.91 -22.75 27.26
CA HIS A 307 -8.81 -22.17 28.03
C HIS A 307 -9.27 -21.69 29.42
N ASP A 308 -10.41 -20.99 29.50
CA ASP A 308 -10.94 -20.46 30.76
C ASP A 308 -11.45 -21.60 31.67
N ALA A 309 -11.99 -22.68 31.09
CA ALA A 309 -12.29 -23.93 31.80
C ALA A 309 -11.02 -24.65 32.27
N ALA A 310 -10.02 -24.82 31.40
CA ALA A 310 -8.73 -25.44 31.74
C ALA A 310 -7.94 -24.61 32.77
N ALA A 311 -8.06 -23.28 32.76
CA ALA A 311 -7.51 -22.41 33.77
C ALA A 311 -8.21 -22.62 35.13
N LYS A 312 -9.54 -22.75 35.14
CA LYS A 312 -10.30 -23.08 36.35
C LYS A 312 -9.96 -24.47 36.88
N GLU A 313 -9.89 -25.50 36.02
CA GLU A 313 -9.44 -26.84 36.39
C GLU A 313 -7.98 -26.84 36.91
N ARG A 314 -7.08 -26.09 36.26
CA ARG A 314 -5.69 -25.92 36.71
C ARG A 314 -5.63 -25.24 38.08
N ASP A 315 -6.48 -24.24 38.34
CA ASP A 315 -6.47 -23.49 39.59
C ASP A 315 -7.16 -24.28 40.74
N GLU A 316 -8.14 -25.13 40.43
CA GLU A 316 -8.68 -26.14 41.35
C GLU A 316 -7.69 -27.30 41.61
N ALA A 317 -7.00 -27.78 40.57
CA ALA A 317 -5.90 -28.74 40.66
C ALA A 317 -4.71 -28.16 41.46
N ARG A 318 -4.44 -26.86 41.33
CA ARG A 318 -3.44 -26.13 42.12
C ARG A 318 -3.90 -25.99 43.57
N ALA A 319 -5.14 -25.58 43.83
CA ALA A 319 -5.65 -25.47 45.20
C ALA A 319 -5.75 -26.83 45.92
N THR A 320 -5.96 -27.93 45.17
CA THR A 320 -5.86 -29.28 45.72
C THR A 320 -4.42 -29.74 45.87
N ALA A 321 -3.52 -29.46 44.92
CA ALA A 321 -2.09 -29.72 45.05
C ALA A 321 -1.45 -28.96 46.22
N GLU A 322 -1.81 -27.70 46.46
CA GLU A 322 -1.37 -26.91 47.62
C GLU A 322 -1.92 -27.49 48.94
N LYS A 323 -3.16 -27.98 48.96
CA LYS A 323 -3.71 -28.75 50.10
C LYS A 323 -2.98 -30.09 50.32
N TYR A 324 -2.60 -30.79 49.26
CA TYR A 324 -1.81 -32.02 49.37
C TYR A 324 -0.36 -31.75 49.77
N ALA A 325 0.26 -30.68 49.26
CA ALA A 325 1.59 -30.24 49.67
C ALA A 325 1.61 -29.82 51.13
N ALA A 326 0.58 -29.12 51.62
CA ALA A 326 0.42 -28.81 53.05
C ALA A 326 0.31 -30.10 53.89
N LYS A 327 -0.48 -31.09 53.45
CA LYS A 327 -0.58 -32.42 54.12
C LYS A 327 0.69 -33.26 54.03
N VAL A 328 1.48 -33.11 52.96
CA VAL A 328 2.79 -33.74 52.82
C VAL A 328 3.78 -33.07 53.76
N ALA A 329 3.85 -31.74 53.81
CA ALA A 329 4.68 -31.01 54.77
C ALA A 329 4.28 -31.29 56.23
N GLU A 330 2.98 -31.40 56.54
CA GLU A 330 2.47 -31.86 57.83
C GLU A 330 2.94 -33.28 58.16
N ARG A 331 2.84 -34.21 57.21
CA ARG A 331 3.36 -35.58 57.37
C ARG A 331 4.89 -35.65 57.44
N GLU A 332 5.61 -34.81 56.73
CA GLU A 332 7.07 -34.76 56.75
C GLU A 332 7.58 -34.12 58.04
N ALA A 333 6.88 -33.11 58.59
CA ALA A 333 7.11 -32.60 59.93
C ALA A 333 6.81 -33.66 61.01
N ALA A 334 5.69 -34.40 60.88
CA ALA A 334 5.37 -35.51 61.79
C ALA A 334 6.35 -36.70 61.67
N LEU A 335 6.85 -36.99 60.46
CA LEU A 335 7.89 -37.99 60.22
C LEU A 335 9.27 -37.52 60.64
N ALA A 336 9.56 -36.22 60.60
CA ALA A 336 10.77 -35.64 61.16
C ALA A 336 10.73 -35.72 62.69
N ALA A 337 9.62 -35.32 63.32
CA ALA A 337 9.41 -35.44 64.76
C ALA A 337 9.50 -36.90 65.24
N THR A 338 8.82 -37.85 64.58
CA THR A 338 8.94 -39.28 64.94
C THR A 338 10.29 -39.88 64.58
N ARG A 339 11.04 -39.34 63.60
CA ARG A 339 12.46 -39.70 63.38
C ARG A 339 13.38 -39.11 64.44
N GLU A 340 13.08 -37.92 64.96
CA GLU A 340 13.82 -37.30 66.05
C GLU A 340 13.55 -38.02 67.38
N GLU A 341 12.31 -38.42 67.66
CA GLU A 341 11.96 -39.31 68.76
C GLU A 341 12.57 -40.71 68.59
N ALA A 342 12.58 -41.29 67.38
CA ALA A 342 13.24 -42.56 67.08
C ALA A 342 14.78 -42.46 67.22
N SER A 343 15.36 -41.31 66.87
CA SER A 343 16.79 -41.02 67.04
C SER A 343 17.13 -40.81 68.51
N ALA A 344 16.31 -40.07 69.27
CA ALA A 344 16.49 -39.85 70.70
C ALA A 344 16.27 -41.14 71.51
N THR A 345 15.33 -41.99 71.11
CA THR A 345 15.19 -43.34 71.70
C THR A 345 16.32 -44.27 71.27
N GLY A 346 16.78 -44.20 70.01
CA GLY A 346 17.98 -44.91 69.55
C GLY A 346 19.24 -44.54 70.33
N GLN A 347 19.48 -43.24 70.53
CA GLN A 347 20.58 -42.72 71.36
C GLN A 347 20.42 -43.10 72.84
N ARG A 348 19.19 -43.11 73.38
CA ARG A 348 18.91 -43.66 74.72
C ARG A 348 19.19 -45.17 74.79
N PHE A 349 18.86 -45.95 73.77
CA PHE A 349 19.20 -47.37 73.71
C PHE A 349 20.71 -47.59 73.56
N GLU A 350 21.42 -46.81 72.76
CA GLU A 350 22.87 -46.94 72.59
C GLU A 350 23.64 -46.47 73.85
N ALA A 351 23.16 -45.42 74.53
CA ALA A 351 23.64 -45.04 75.86
C ALA A 351 23.35 -46.15 76.89
N ARG A 352 22.16 -46.75 76.88
CA ARG A 352 21.79 -47.87 77.76
C ARG A 352 22.59 -49.14 77.47
N ILE A 353 22.95 -49.38 76.21
CA ILE A 353 23.87 -50.46 75.82
C ILE A 353 25.26 -50.16 76.40
N LYS A 354 25.83 -48.97 76.18
CA LYS A 354 27.16 -48.61 76.74
C LYS A 354 27.19 -48.62 78.27
N GLU A 355 26.08 -48.24 78.93
CA GLU A 355 25.88 -48.39 80.38
C GLU A 355 25.87 -49.87 80.80
N LEU A 356 25.10 -50.72 80.11
CA LEU A 356 25.04 -52.16 80.37
C LEU A 356 26.34 -52.91 80.02
N GLU A 357 27.12 -52.42 79.04
CA GLU A 357 28.45 -52.94 78.72
C GLU A 357 29.48 -52.53 79.78
N ALA A 358 29.45 -51.29 80.27
CA ALA A 358 30.27 -50.88 81.41
C ALA A 358 29.94 -51.68 82.68
N VAL A 359 28.65 -51.96 82.93
CA VAL A 359 28.20 -52.82 84.04
C VAL A 359 28.56 -54.29 83.83
N ARG A 360 28.52 -54.80 82.59
CA ARG A 360 29.03 -56.14 82.24
C ARG A 360 30.54 -56.23 82.52
N ASP A 361 31.29 -55.20 82.18
CA ASP A 361 32.75 -55.21 82.29
C ASP A 361 33.22 -54.97 83.74
N SER A 362 32.45 -54.23 84.55
CA SER A 362 32.63 -54.20 86.01
C SER A 362 32.24 -55.54 86.67
N LEU A 363 31.09 -56.13 86.30
CA LEU A 363 30.65 -57.41 86.87
C LEU A 363 31.55 -58.59 86.47
N THR A 364 32.21 -58.53 85.30
CA THR A 364 33.18 -59.57 84.92
C THR A 364 34.51 -59.41 85.65
N THR A 365 34.97 -58.19 85.91
CA THR A 365 36.15 -57.96 86.76
C THR A 365 35.88 -58.31 88.23
N GLU A 366 34.71 -57.99 88.78
CA GLU A 366 34.28 -58.48 90.11
C GLU A 366 34.14 -60.01 90.16
N ARG A 367 33.51 -60.63 89.15
CA ARG A 367 33.36 -62.10 89.05
C ARG A 367 34.71 -62.81 89.08
N ASP A 368 35.71 -62.28 88.38
CA ASP A 368 37.01 -62.94 88.24
C ASP A 368 37.94 -62.65 89.42
N ALA A 369 37.78 -61.52 90.13
CA ALA A 369 38.28 -61.33 91.49
C ALA A 369 37.66 -62.35 92.47
N ALA A 370 36.32 -62.44 92.51
CA ALA A 370 35.57 -63.42 93.30
C ALA A 370 35.71 -64.88 92.82
N ARG A 371 36.56 -65.14 91.82
CA ARG A 371 37.03 -66.47 91.42
C ARG A 371 38.42 -66.73 92.01
N LYS A 372 39.31 -65.74 91.96
CA LYS A 372 40.63 -65.77 92.60
C LYS A 372 40.54 -65.95 94.12
N ASP A 373 39.61 -65.24 94.77
CA ASP A 373 39.38 -65.32 96.23
C ASP A 373 38.70 -66.64 96.64
N ARG A 374 38.04 -67.32 95.70
CA ARG A 374 37.44 -68.64 95.88
C ARG A 374 38.48 -69.75 95.73
N ASP A 375 39.44 -69.56 94.84
CA ASP A 375 40.55 -70.49 94.59
C ASP A 375 41.68 -70.38 95.64
N THR A 376 41.68 -69.34 96.48
CA THR A 376 42.39 -69.29 97.77
C THR A 376 41.57 -69.93 98.89
N ALA A 377 40.31 -69.50 99.07
CA ALA A 377 39.43 -70.03 100.13
C ALA A 377 39.20 -71.55 100.07
N THR A 378 39.25 -72.16 98.88
CA THR A 378 39.20 -73.63 98.73
C THR A 378 40.48 -74.33 99.17
N LYS A 379 41.67 -73.73 98.95
CA LYS A 379 42.93 -74.29 99.46
C LYS A 379 43.02 -74.20 100.98
N GLU A 380 42.63 -73.05 101.54
CA GLU A 380 42.53 -72.86 103.00
C GLU A 380 41.51 -73.84 103.61
N ARG A 381 40.38 -74.09 102.94
CA ARG A 381 39.38 -75.08 103.37
C ARG A 381 39.90 -76.52 103.35
N ASP A 382 40.75 -76.90 102.41
CA ASP A 382 41.34 -78.25 102.35
C ASP A 382 42.48 -78.44 103.38
N GLU A 383 43.22 -77.38 103.73
CA GLU A 383 44.16 -77.42 104.86
C GLU A 383 43.43 -77.43 106.21
N ILE A 384 42.34 -76.66 106.36
CA ILE A 384 41.45 -76.70 107.53
C ILE A 384 40.76 -78.06 107.65
N ALA A 385 40.41 -78.75 106.55
CA ALA A 385 39.88 -80.11 106.59
C ALA A 385 40.92 -81.10 107.16
N LYS A 386 42.18 -81.06 106.69
CA LYS A 386 43.26 -81.88 107.24
C LYS A 386 43.55 -81.57 108.71
N ALA A 387 43.54 -80.29 109.09
CA ALA A 387 43.71 -79.88 110.49
C ALA A 387 42.55 -80.34 111.38
N ARG A 388 41.30 -80.24 110.91
CA ARG A 388 40.11 -80.70 111.63
C ARG A 388 40.13 -82.21 111.86
N ASP A 389 40.50 -83.00 110.87
CA ASP A 389 40.46 -84.46 110.98
C ASP A 389 41.61 -85.00 111.85
N GLN A 390 42.75 -84.30 111.90
CA GLN A 390 43.80 -84.52 112.90
C GLN A 390 43.36 -84.06 114.31
N ALA A 391 42.64 -82.95 114.42
CA ALA A 391 42.09 -82.46 115.68
C ALA A 391 40.96 -83.35 116.24
N MET A 392 40.18 -84.02 115.39
CA MET A 392 39.16 -84.99 115.83
C MET A 392 39.80 -86.23 116.46
N ALA A 393 40.82 -86.80 115.81
CA ALA A 393 41.59 -87.91 116.36
C ALA A 393 42.31 -87.57 117.68
N ALA A 394 42.75 -86.31 117.86
CA ALA A 394 43.27 -85.82 119.14
C ALA A 394 42.16 -85.58 120.17
N SER A 395 40.99 -85.09 119.75
CA SER A 395 39.84 -84.81 120.62
C SER A 395 39.25 -86.07 121.21
N ASP A 396 39.08 -87.14 120.45
CA ASP A 396 38.49 -88.38 120.96
C ASP A 396 39.44 -89.08 121.95
N LYS A 397 40.76 -89.04 121.69
CA LYS A 397 41.76 -89.48 122.67
C LYS A 397 41.73 -88.65 123.97
N ALA A 398 41.51 -87.33 123.87
CA ALA A 398 41.36 -86.46 125.03
C ALA A 398 40.01 -86.64 125.77
N LYS A 399 38.95 -87.12 125.10
CA LYS A 399 37.66 -87.45 125.74
C LYS A 399 37.77 -88.69 126.63
N ASP A 400 38.47 -89.73 126.17
CA ASP A 400 38.72 -90.93 126.99
C ASP A 400 39.56 -90.59 128.23
N GLU A 401 40.65 -89.84 128.07
CA GLU A 401 41.49 -89.36 129.17
C GLU A 401 40.73 -88.42 130.14
N SER A 402 39.81 -87.60 129.62
CA SER A 402 38.93 -86.74 130.43
C SER A 402 37.87 -87.55 131.20
N SER A 403 37.31 -88.61 130.61
CA SER A 403 36.35 -89.48 131.30
C SER A 403 36.98 -90.17 132.52
N LEU A 404 38.25 -90.59 132.40
CA LEU A 404 39.05 -91.14 133.49
C LEU A 404 39.35 -90.09 134.57
N ALA A 405 39.62 -88.84 134.19
CA ALA A 405 39.87 -87.75 135.14
C ALA A 405 38.61 -87.32 135.91
N ILE A 406 37.44 -87.28 135.26
CA ILE A 406 36.17 -86.91 135.90
C ILE A 406 35.68 -88.01 136.84
N ALA A 407 35.74 -89.29 136.42
CA ALA A 407 35.41 -90.42 137.29
C ALA A 407 36.32 -90.49 138.54
N ALA A 408 37.60 -90.17 138.40
CA ALA A 408 38.53 -90.07 139.54
C ALA A 408 38.19 -88.93 140.50
N ARG A 409 37.73 -87.77 139.97
CA ARG A 409 37.32 -86.61 140.77
C ARG A 409 36.04 -86.87 141.55
N ASP A 410 35.00 -87.40 140.91
CA ASP A 410 33.70 -87.58 141.55
C ASP A 410 33.76 -88.65 142.64
N LYS A 411 34.54 -89.73 142.45
CA LYS A 411 34.74 -90.69 143.54
C LYS A 411 35.66 -90.17 144.65
N ALA A 412 36.69 -89.36 144.36
CA ALA A 412 37.46 -88.71 145.42
C ALA A 412 36.58 -87.80 146.31
N GLN A 413 35.55 -87.15 145.73
CA GLN A 413 34.54 -86.42 146.48
C GLN A 413 33.58 -87.34 147.26
N ALA A 414 33.22 -88.51 146.72
CA ALA A 414 32.42 -89.51 147.44
C ALA A 414 33.16 -90.14 148.62
N ASP A 415 34.45 -90.46 148.45
CA ASP A 415 35.30 -91.04 149.49
C ASP A 415 35.60 -90.01 150.60
N LEU A 416 35.76 -88.72 150.27
CA LEU A 416 35.80 -87.62 151.24
C LEU A 416 34.46 -87.47 152.00
N GLY A 417 33.35 -87.54 151.26
CA GLY A 417 31.98 -87.53 151.81
C GLY A 417 31.60 -88.79 152.59
N LEU A 418 32.40 -89.86 152.52
CA LEU A 418 32.28 -91.04 153.38
C LEU A 418 33.22 -90.94 154.59
N ALA A 419 34.45 -90.47 154.41
CA ALA A 419 35.42 -90.23 155.49
C ALA A 419 34.84 -89.30 156.56
N MET A 420 34.15 -88.22 156.17
CA MET A 420 33.47 -87.33 157.13
C MET A 420 32.27 -87.98 157.85
N ARG A 421 31.56 -88.93 157.21
CA ARG A 421 30.51 -89.72 157.86
C ARG A 421 31.09 -90.79 158.79
N MET A 422 32.23 -91.36 158.44
CA MET A 422 32.97 -92.31 159.28
C MET A 422 33.58 -91.61 160.51
N GLN A 423 34.03 -90.36 160.35
CA GLN A 423 34.42 -89.50 161.47
C GLN A 423 33.23 -89.13 162.36
N GLY A 424 32.07 -88.82 161.77
CA GLY A 424 30.82 -88.60 162.52
C GLY A 424 30.34 -89.83 163.30
N LEU A 425 30.35 -91.03 162.69
CA LEU A 425 30.02 -92.27 163.40
C LEU A 425 31.04 -92.60 164.48
N LEU A 426 32.35 -92.43 164.25
CA LEU A 426 33.36 -92.66 165.29
C LEU A 426 33.21 -91.71 166.50
N GLN A 427 32.55 -90.56 166.34
CA GLN A 427 32.14 -89.70 167.46
C GLN A 427 30.83 -90.19 168.10
N SER A 428 29.84 -90.59 167.30
CA SER A 428 28.58 -91.19 167.79
C SER A 428 28.81 -92.49 168.58
N ASP A 429 29.71 -93.36 168.12
CA ASP A 429 30.10 -94.60 168.80
C ASP A 429 30.86 -94.28 170.09
N LEU A 430 31.70 -93.24 170.11
CA LEU A 430 32.39 -92.79 171.32
C LEU A 430 31.44 -92.27 172.39
N ASP A 431 30.37 -91.57 172.01
CA ASP A 431 29.40 -91.01 172.94
C ASP A 431 28.29 -92.01 173.34
N ASP A 432 27.81 -92.89 172.44
CA ASP A 432 26.89 -93.98 172.82
C ASP A 432 27.61 -95.08 173.64
N LEU A 433 28.93 -95.30 173.43
CA LEU A 433 29.73 -96.11 174.36
C LEU A 433 29.86 -95.44 175.74
N ARG A 434 29.93 -94.10 175.83
CA ARG A 434 29.94 -93.38 177.12
C ARG A 434 28.59 -93.47 177.82
N ASP A 435 27.50 -93.18 177.11
CA ASP A 435 26.15 -93.23 177.67
C ASP A 435 25.75 -94.67 178.05
N ARG A 436 26.15 -95.69 177.29
CA ARG A 436 25.88 -97.09 177.68
C ARG A 436 26.84 -97.65 178.72
N PHE A 437 28.06 -97.12 178.86
CA PHE A 437 28.88 -97.41 180.04
C PHE A 437 28.32 -96.71 181.29
N ALA A 438 27.68 -95.55 181.15
CA ALA A 438 26.91 -94.91 182.22
C ALA A 438 25.62 -95.68 182.55
N GLN A 439 24.90 -96.23 181.55
CA GLN A 439 23.75 -97.11 181.79
C GLN A 439 24.16 -98.45 182.38
N SER A 440 25.30 -99.04 182.01
CA SER A 440 25.78 -100.27 182.65
C SER A 440 26.24 -100.03 184.08
N GLU A 441 26.85 -98.87 184.40
CA GLU A 441 27.06 -98.41 185.77
C GLU A 441 25.74 -98.24 186.55
N ALA A 442 24.73 -97.59 185.95
CA ALA A 442 23.44 -97.35 186.59
C ALA A 442 22.67 -98.66 186.85
N VAL A 443 22.55 -99.52 185.84
CA VAL A 443 21.88 -100.82 185.95
C VAL A 443 22.66 -101.79 186.85
N ARG A 444 24.00 -101.70 186.93
CA ARG A 444 24.78 -102.46 187.93
C ARG A 444 24.50 -101.99 189.36
N ARG A 445 24.28 -100.69 189.58
CA ARG A 445 23.81 -100.18 190.89
C ARG A 445 22.38 -100.64 191.21
N GLU A 446 21.50 -100.74 190.21
CA GLU A 446 20.18 -101.38 190.39
C GLU A 446 20.26 -102.90 190.61
N GLN A 447 21.19 -103.63 189.96
CA GLN A 447 21.46 -105.03 190.28
C GLN A 447 21.79 -105.18 191.77
N GLU A 448 22.72 -104.39 192.29
CA GLU A 448 23.15 -104.48 193.68
C GLU A 448 22.02 -104.11 194.68
N ASP A 449 21.16 -103.14 194.36
CA ASP A 449 20.08 -102.71 195.25
C ASP A 449 18.82 -103.59 195.16
N LEU A 450 18.50 -104.16 193.98
CA LEU A 450 17.41 -105.13 193.82
C LEU A 450 17.81 -106.52 194.32
N LEU A 451 19.07 -106.95 194.17
CA LEU A 451 19.59 -108.17 194.78
C LEU A 451 19.60 -108.06 196.31
N ARG A 452 19.86 -106.87 196.89
CA ARG A 452 19.63 -106.60 198.32
C ARG A 452 18.17 -106.73 198.75
N LYS A 453 17.21 -106.45 197.88
CA LYS A 453 15.76 -106.47 198.19
C LYS A 453 15.07 -107.81 197.89
N LEU A 454 15.52 -108.58 196.90
CA LEU A 454 14.86 -109.82 196.46
C LEU A 454 15.58 -111.12 196.86
N THR A 455 16.84 -111.10 197.29
CA THR A 455 17.48 -112.29 197.89
C THR A 455 16.65 -112.89 199.05
N PRO A 456 16.07 -112.11 200.00
CA PRO A 456 15.17 -112.67 201.01
C PRO A 456 13.82 -113.17 200.46
N ARG A 457 13.40 -112.78 199.25
CA ARG A 457 12.09 -113.15 198.63
C ARG A 457 12.16 -114.27 197.59
N LEU A 458 13.32 -114.57 197.02
CA LEU A 458 13.50 -115.72 196.12
C LEU A 458 14.11 -116.95 196.81
N GLN A 459 14.62 -116.81 198.04
CA GLN A 459 14.80 -117.97 198.92
C GLN A 459 13.45 -118.58 199.37
N GLU A 460 12.34 -117.83 199.27
CA GLU A 460 10.97 -118.38 199.33
C GLU A 460 10.62 -119.13 198.01
N ALA A 461 10.95 -118.57 196.85
CA ALA A 461 10.66 -119.19 195.54
C ALA A 461 11.52 -120.43 195.21
N ALA A 462 12.69 -120.58 195.86
CA ALA A 462 13.49 -121.81 195.87
C ALA A 462 12.76 -123.03 196.48
N GLN A 463 11.58 -122.81 197.07
CA GLN A 463 10.66 -123.85 197.52
C GLN A 463 9.51 -124.13 196.53
N GLN A 464 9.18 -123.22 195.60
CA GLN A 464 8.10 -123.41 194.61
C GLN A 464 8.59 -124.00 193.29
N LEU A 465 9.42 -123.29 192.51
CA LEU A 465 9.61 -123.61 191.08
C LEU A 465 10.65 -124.71 190.78
N ARG A 466 10.74 -125.69 191.69
CA ARG A 466 11.51 -126.94 191.58
C ARG A 466 10.97 -127.92 190.50
N GLN A 467 10.18 -127.46 189.52
CA GLN A 467 9.36 -128.32 188.67
C GLN A 467 9.75 -128.39 187.17
N LEU A 468 10.37 -127.37 186.56
CA LEU A 468 10.32 -127.21 185.09
C LEU A 468 11.63 -126.77 184.38
N GLN A 469 12.65 -127.66 184.33
CA GLN A 469 13.76 -127.74 183.31
C GLN A 469 14.77 -126.54 183.31
N MET A 470 16.11 -126.59 183.06
CA MET A 470 17.10 -127.36 182.26
C MET A 470 17.23 -126.99 180.75
N ALA A 471 18.40 -126.69 180.12
CA ALA A 471 19.81 -126.40 180.58
C ALA A 471 20.77 -125.87 179.43
N GLU A 472 21.83 -125.06 179.75
CA GLU A 472 23.25 -124.92 179.20
C GLU A 472 23.66 -124.84 177.65
N PRO A 473 24.91 -124.49 177.12
CA PRO A 473 26.15 -123.73 177.56
C PRO A 473 26.88 -122.76 176.45
N PRO A 474 28.22 -122.71 176.01
CA PRO A 474 28.97 -121.43 175.63
C PRO A 474 30.06 -121.34 174.43
N GLU A 475 30.76 -120.17 174.25
CA GLU A 475 32.19 -119.87 173.74
C GLU A 475 32.67 -120.05 172.23
N PRO A 476 33.94 -119.74 171.72
CA PRO A 476 35.00 -118.66 171.92
C PRO A 476 35.89 -118.17 170.65
N GLU A 477 36.95 -117.31 170.87
CA GLU A 477 38.30 -117.09 170.16
C GLU A 477 38.70 -116.17 168.90
N LEU A 478 39.88 -115.47 169.02
CA LEU A 478 41.12 -115.11 168.17
C LEU A 478 41.33 -114.35 166.77
N LEU A 479 42.47 -113.58 166.69
CA LEU A 479 43.54 -113.31 165.62
C LEU A 479 43.51 -112.23 164.44
N THR A 480 44.61 -112.06 163.60
CA THR A 480 44.93 -110.84 162.74
C THR A 480 45.66 -110.90 161.28
N PRO A 481 46.94 -110.48 160.93
CA PRO A 481 47.26 -109.57 159.75
C PRO A 481 48.51 -109.75 158.77
N LYS A 482 48.68 -108.99 157.61
CA LYS A 482 49.97 -108.50 156.88
C LYS A 482 49.90 -107.88 155.39
N PRO A 483 50.81 -106.94 154.90
CA PRO A 483 50.88 -106.33 153.49
C PRO A 483 52.28 -106.01 152.76
N THR A 484 52.42 -105.73 151.41
CA THR A 484 53.64 -105.15 150.65
C THR A 484 53.66 -105.00 149.05
N ARG A 485 54.45 -104.02 148.47
CA ARG A 485 55.40 -103.89 147.24
C ARG A 485 55.25 -104.66 145.86
N ALA A 486 56.00 -104.44 144.72
CA ALA A 486 56.43 -103.30 143.81
C ALA A 486 57.76 -103.56 142.95
N LYS A 487 57.92 -103.33 141.58
CA LYS A 487 59.21 -103.30 140.72
C LYS A 487 59.07 -103.13 139.12
N PRO A 488 60.14 -103.06 138.22
CA PRO A 488 60.19 -102.31 136.90
C PRO A 488 61.05 -102.89 135.68
N ARG A 489 61.61 -102.03 134.76
CA ARG A 489 62.70 -102.19 133.68
C ARG A 489 62.29 -102.43 132.19
N THR A 490 63.07 -102.23 131.08
CA THR A 490 64.22 -101.35 130.63
C THR A 490 64.52 -101.39 129.09
N THR A 491 65.17 -100.33 128.55
CA THR A 491 66.21 -100.29 127.45
C THR A 491 65.89 -100.46 125.93
N ALA A 492 66.76 -99.87 125.09
CA ALA A 492 66.63 -99.64 123.62
C ALA A 492 67.70 -100.32 122.73
N ARG A 493 67.51 -100.38 121.38
CA ARG A 493 68.60 -100.45 120.38
C ARG A 493 68.19 -100.28 118.88
N LYS A 494 69.08 -99.61 118.11
CA LYS A 494 69.57 -99.86 116.71
C LYS A 494 68.63 -100.19 115.51
N ARG A 495 69.05 -99.64 114.34
CA ARG A 495 69.23 -100.26 112.99
C ARG A 495 68.16 -100.12 111.86
N THR A 496 68.53 -99.30 110.86
CA THR A 496 68.65 -99.59 109.40
C THR A 496 67.44 -99.85 108.47
N THR A 497 67.70 -99.49 107.19
CA THR A 497 67.30 -100.14 105.92
C THR A 497 65.91 -99.91 105.29
N ARG A 498 65.94 -99.18 104.16
CA ARG A 498 65.78 -99.70 102.77
C ARG A 498 64.48 -100.45 102.39
N LYS A 499 64.05 -100.15 101.15
CA LYS A 499 63.55 -101.08 100.09
C LYS A 499 62.02 -101.12 99.83
N LYS A 500 61.66 -100.55 98.67
CA LYS A 500 60.80 -101.13 97.60
C LYS A 500 59.28 -101.29 97.80
N SER A 501 58.61 -101.22 96.65
CA SER A 501 57.40 -101.97 96.22
C SER A 501 56.06 -101.68 96.89
N ALA A 502 54.94 -101.81 96.18
CA ALA A 502 54.71 -101.87 94.72
C ALA A 502 53.19 -101.73 94.45
N ASP A 503 52.82 -101.59 93.18
CA ASP A 503 51.46 -101.83 92.69
C ASP A 503 50.99 -103.25 93.02
N ALA A 504 49.69 -103.40 93.29
CA ALA A 504 49.04 -104.71 93.43
C ALA A 504 47.55 -104.74 93.02
N LYS A 505 47.08 -103.77 92.22
CA LYS A 505 45.97 -103.92 91.24
C LYS A 505 45.78 -102.67 90.39
#